data_AF-A0AAU7M4W4-F1
#
_entry.id   AF-A0AAU7M4W4-F1
#
_cell.length_a   1.000
_cell.length_b   1.000
_cell.length_c   1.000
_cell.angle_alpha   90.00
_cell.angle_beta   90.00
_cell.angle_gamma   90.00
#
_symmetry.space_group_name_H-M   'P 1'
#
loop_
_entity.id
_entity.type
_entity.pdbx_description
1 polymer ?
#
loop_
_entity_poly.entity_id
_entity_poly.type
_entity_poly.pdbx_seq_one_letter_code
_entity_poly.pdbx_strand_id
1 'polypeptide(L)'
;MNHDRLRSDLAGLADEVTPVDLRDRALRTSRRLGVQRTVATTAAALVLVAAATGTALAVRPNGSPPPAPAGPTVSESPSPSGKVTPAPKPSRAPSPAPESPSAGAGESAPAVLDGTRYYLEFTGSEARIHLVRPGRHEVNMLPLGNDTCMANSMTISPDGKRLAWVKDGSTTGWSGALVTSRIDGTRQRTVATGISCLGSRALVWKGGDLLMAQKGKVSVLVDMAAGKPVNGDPGQETDRCWSPDGKWLASLDAESGQHQVTDEGVLRQYTYTPPAAEAEGRDGWAARSVSIDGRYVAVGWKGTDPSRADSSFAVIDTATGKVVDLPGTGKVRSILFTLDGKAIVQRDDTLTVLDGNFRQLDTVAEPASVRGQRLLAYVP
;
A
#
# COMPACT_ATOMS: atom_id res chain seq x y z
N MET A 1 -42.10 -0.66 33.57
CA MET A 1 -40.75 -0.24 34.02
C MET A 1 -40.60 1.25 33.75
N ASN A 2 -40.53 2.06 34.81
CA ASN A 2 -40.60 3.53 34.74
C ASN A 2 -39.27 4.12 34.26
N HIS A 3 -39.30 4.76 33.08
CA HIS A 3 -38.16 5.48 32.51
C HIS A 3 -37.71 6.66 33.39
N ASP A 4 -38.61 7.22 34.19
CA ASP A 4 -38.30 8.35 35.06
C ASP A 4 -37.40 7.96 36.24
N ARG A 5 -37.52 6.72 36.71
CA ARG A 5 -36.66 6.22 37.79
C ARG A 5 -35.21 6.05 37.33
N LEU A 6 -35.02 5.59 36.09
CA LEU A 6 -33.69 5.46 35.48
C LEU A 6 -33.02 6.82 35.25
N ARG A 7 -33.79 7.86 34.90
CA ARG A 7 -33.26 9.22 34.73
C ARG A 7 -32.86 9.86 36.05
N SER A 8 -33.65 9.66 37.12
CA SER A 8 -33.30 10.16 38.45
C SER A 8 -32.08 9.45 39.03
N ASP A 9 -31.97 8.13 38.85
CA ASP A 9 -30.82 7.36 39.35
C ASP A 9 -29.52 7.72 38.59
N LEU A 10 -29.60 8.00 37.29
CA LEU A 10 -28.44 8.48 36.50
C LEU A 10 -28.03 9.92 36.84
N ALA A 11 -28.99 10.79 37.19
CA ALA A 11 -28.68 12.15 37.62
C ALA A 11 -27.98 12.16 38.99
N GLY A 12 -28.39 11.28 39.92
CA GLY A 12 -27.71 11.12 41.21
C GLY A 12 -26.28 10.60 41.08
N LEU A 13 -26.02 9.68 40.13
CA LEU A 13 -24.67 9.18 39.83
C LEU A 13 -23.75 10.24 39.21
N ALA A 14 -24.29 11.25 38.53
CA ALA A 14 -23.50 12.33 37.96
C ALA A 14 -22.99 13.32 39.03
N ASP A 15 -23.73 13.49 40.13
CA ASP A 15 -23.34 14.38 41.24
C ASP A 15 -22.36 13.72 42.23
N GLU A 16 -22.31 12.38 42.32
CA GLU A 16 -21.35 11.66 43.16
C GLU A 16 -19.96 11.48 42.51
N VAL A 17 -19.86 11.62 41.19
CA VAL A 17 -18.59 11.51 40.48
C VAL A 17 -17.93 12.88 40.46
N THR A 18 -17.02 13.12 41.40
CA THR A 18 -16.05 14.23 41.28
C THR A 18 -15.40 14.13 39.90
N PRO A 19 -15.44 15.18 39.06
CA PRO A 19 -14.79 15.18 37.75
C PRO A 19 -13.31 14.87 37.96
N VAL A 20 -12.93 13.62 37.79
CA VAL A 20 -11.53 13.24 37.80
C VAL A 20 -10.98 13.92 36.57
N ASP A 21 -10.15 14.94 36.79
CA ASP A 21 -9.58 15.73 35.72
C ASP A 21 -8.64 14.83 34.89
N LEU A 22 -9.25 14.17 33.89
CA LEU A 22 -8.59 13.26 32.96
C LEU A 22 -7.54 14.02 32.15
N ARG A 23 -7.77 15.32 31.92
CA ARG A 23 -6.82 16.20 31.27
C ARG A 23 -5.58 16.38 32.14
N ASP A 24 -5.76 16.61 33.43
CA ASP A 24 -4.66 16.78 34.38
C ASP A 24 -3.87 15.48 34.61
N ARG A 25 -4.57 14.34 34.63
CA ARG A 25 -3.94 13.00 34.70
C ARG A 25 -3.18 12.67 33.41
N ALA A 26 -3.72 13.04 32.24
CA ALA A 26 -3.07 12.90 30.93
C ALA A 26 -1.84 13.83 30.81
N LEU A 27 -1.92 15.06 31.29
CA LEU A 27 -0.80 16.01 31.29
C LEU A 27 0.31 15.55 32.24
N ARG A 28 -0.03 14.98 33.41
CA ARG A 28 0.96 14.39 34.32
C ARG A 28 1.63 13.14 33.76
N THR A 29 0.89 12.26 33.07
CA THR A 29 1.49 11.09 32.40
C THR A 29 2.35 11.50 31.20
N SER A 30 1.92 12.50 30.42
CA SER A 30 2.70 13.07 29.32
C SER A 30 4.01 13.70 29.79
N ARG A 31 3.98 14.54 30.84
CA ARG A 31 5.20 15.14 31.41
C ARG A 31 6.16 14.09 31.98
N ARG A 32 5.64 13.01 32.58
CA ARG A 32 6.46 11.91 33.10
C ARG A 32 7.16 11.12 31.99
N LEU A 33 6.48 10.89 30.86
CA LEU A 33 7.07 10.24 29.68
C LEU A 33 8.09 11.15 28.96
N GLY A 34 7.84 12.47 28.93
CA GLY A 34 8.79 13.46 28.41
C GLY A 34 10.10 13.49 29.22
N VAL A 35 9.99 13.55 30.56
CA VAL A 35 11.17 13.56 31.46
C VAL A 35 11.95 12.24 31.41
N GLN A 36 11.27 11.09 31.28
CA GLN A 36 11.95 9.79 31.14
C GLN A 36 12.77 9.67 29.83
N ARG A 37 12.36 10.35 28.75
CA ARG A 37 13.14 10.38 27.50
C ARG A 37 14.39 11.26 27.62
N THR A 38 14.34 12.35 28.38
CA THR A 38 15.51 13.26 28.53
C THR A 38 16.62 12.65 29.39
N VAL A 39 16.29 11.85 30.41
CA VAL A 39 17.28 11.20 31.30
C VAL A 39 18.00 10.02 30.60
N ALA A 40 17.34 9.34 29.66
CA ALA A 40 17.95 8.25 28.90
C ALA A 40 19.03 8.75 27.91
N THR A 41 18.87 9.96 27.37
CA THR A 41 19.83 10.55 26.41
C THR A 41 21.10 11.11 27.07
N THR A 42 21.07 11.54 28.33
CA THR A 42 22.28 12.05 29.03
C THR A 42 23.19 10.93 29.53
N ALA A 43 22.65 9.74 29.85
CA ALA A 43 23.47 8.60 30.22
C ALA A 43 24.27 8.02 29.03
N ALA A 44 23.72 8.07 27.81
CA ALA A 44 24.41 7.61 26.61
C ALA A 44 25.53 8.57 26.16
N ALA A 45 25.35 9.89 26.36
CA ALA A 45 26.35 10.88 26.00
C ALA A 45 27.60 10.84 26.92
N LEU A 46 27.44 10.49 28.22
CA LEU A 46 28.57 10.38 29.15
C LEU A 46 29.44 9.13 28.92
N VAL A 47 28.89 8.06 28.34
CA VAL A 47 29.66 6.85 28.01
C VAL A 47 30.52 7.05 26.76
N LEU A 48 30.10 7.90 25.82
CA LEU A 48 30.87 8.19 24.60
C LEU A 48 32.01 9.18 24.81
N VAL A 49 31.95 10.05 25.83
CA VAL A 49 33.07 10.96 26.17
C VAL A 49 34.16 10.26 26.99
N ALA A 50 33.86 9.16 27.68
CA ALA A 50 34.84 8.39 28.45
C ALA A 50 35.72 7.45 27.59
N ALA A 51 35.35 7.19 26.32
CA ALA A 51 36.10 6.28 25.44
C ALA A 51 37.13 6.98 24.53
N ALA A 52 37.24 8.32 24.56
CA ALA A 52 38.08 9.09 23.65
C ALA A 52 39.43 9.57 24.24
N THR A 53 39.73 9.29 25.51
CA THR A 53 41.01 9.67 26.15
C THR A 53 41.77 8.46 26.64
N GLY A 54 42.43 7.73 25.74
CA GLY A 54 43.39 6.72 26.16
C GLY A 54 43.89 5.80 25.06
N THR A 55 44.81 6.28 24.22
CA THR A 55 46.06 5.58 23.87
C THR A 55 46.85 6.42 22.86
N ALA A 56 48.00 6.91 23.32
CA ALA A 56 48.96 7.65 22.52
C ALA A 56 50.04 6.71 21.99
N LEU A 57 50.47 7.00 20.75
CA LEU A 57 51.80 6.83 20.16
C LEU A 57 52.41 5.42 20.00
N ALA A 58 52.56 5.02 18.74
CA ALA A 58 53.85 4.59 18.20
C ALA A 58 53.93 4.87 16.69
N VAL A 59 54.64 5.94 16.33
CA VAL A 59 55.10 6.23 14.97
C VAL A 59 56.44 5.52 14.77
N ARG A 60 56.62 4.83 13.64
CA ARG A 60 57.85 4.95 12.83
C ARG A 60 57.64 4.51 11.37
N PRO A 61 58.38 5.12 10.42
CA PRO A 61 58.03 5.15 9.00
C PRO A 61 58.91 4.21 8.15
N ASN A 62 58.44 3.82 6.97
CA ASN A 62 59.30 3.66 5.78
C ASN A 62 58.45 3.75 4.52
N GLY A 63 58.86 4.62 3.61
CA GLY A 63 58.07 5.10 2.50
C GLY A 63 58.22 4.33 1.19
N SER A 64 57.32 4.63 0.27
CA SER A 64 57.56 4.79 -1.17
C SER A 64 56.41 5.61 -1.78
N PRO A 65 56.68 6.48 -2.78
CA PRO A 65 55.73 7.48 -3.26
C PRO A 65 54.64 6.89 -4.18
N PRO A 66 53.45 7.53 -4.27
CA PRO A 66 52.36 7.08 -5.13
C PRO A 66 52.63 7.39 -6.62
N PRO A 67 52.14 6.55 -7.57
CA PRO A 67 52.23 6.83 -8.99
C PRO A 67 51.27 7.95 -9.42
N ALA A 68 51.75 8.76 -10.38
CA ALA A 68 51.03 9.89 -10.98
C ALA A 68 49.89 9.43 -11.91
N PRO A 69 48.85 10.28 -12.12
CA PRO A 69 47.72 9.96 -12.99
C PRO A 69 48.08 10.06 -14.48
N ALA A 70 47.64 9.09 -15.27
CA ALA A 70 47.74 9.11 -16.73
C ALA A 70 46.74 10.10 -17.34
N GLY A 71 47.23 10.97 -18.22
CA GLY A 71 46.42 11.88 -19.03
C GLY A 71 45.74 11.18 -20.23
N PRO A 72 44.82 11.87 -20.93
CA PRO A 72 44.05 11.31 -22.02
C PRO A 72 44.86 11.24 -23.33
N THR A 73 44.69 10.16 -24.08
CA THR A 73 45.23 10.00 -25.44
C THR A 73 44.13 10.29 -26.47
N VAL A 74 44.46 11.11 -27.48
CA VAL A 74 43.68 11.43 -28.68
C VAL A 74 44.30 10.70 -29.89
N SER A 75 43.55 10.66 -31.01
CA SER A 75 43.84 10.14 -32.37
C SER A 75 43.47 8.66 -32.59
N GLU A 76 42.83 8.24 -33.69
CA GLU A 76 42.60 8.88 -34.99
C GLU A 76 41.46 8.17 -35.78
N SER A 77 40.90 8.86 -36.77
CA SER A 77 39.96 8.37 -37.80
C SER A 77 40.70 7.54 -38.87
N PRO A 78 40.03 6.63 -39.61
CA PRO A 78 39.57 7.02 -40.95
C PRO A 78 38.25 6.39 -41.42
N SER A 79 37.53 7.11 -42.28
CA SER A 79 36.54 6.59 -43.25
C SER A 79 37.23 6.13 -44.55
N PRO A 80 36.61 5.27 -45.37
CA PRO A 80 35.94 5.82 -46.55
C PRO A 80 34.62 5.14 -47.00
N SER A 81 33.74 6.02 -47.50
CA SER A 81 32.76 5.93 -48.59
C SER A 81 32.37 4.61 -49.27
N GLY A 82 31.04 4.42 -49.41
CA GLY A 82 30.40 3.65 -50.46
C GLY A 82 29.05 4.26 -50.87
N LYS A 83 29.03 5.03 -51.97
CA LYS A 83 27.85 5.57 -52.66
C LYS A 83 27.14 4.46 -53.44
N VAL A 84 25.80 4.40 -53.41
CA VAL A 84 24.99 3.87 -54.51
C VAL A 84 23.75 4.76 -54.73
N THR A 85 23.48 5.09 -55.99
CA THR A 85 22.40 5.95 -56.53
C THR A 85 21.56 5.10 -57.52
N PRO A 86 20.29 5.44 -57.83
CA PRO A 86 19.21 4.47 -58.11
C PRO A 86 18.77 4.35 -59.59
N ALA A 87 17.72 3.53 -59.81
CA ALA A 87 16.74 3.45 -60.94
C ALA A 87 16.88 2.21 -61.86
N PRO A 88 15.84 1.79 -62.65
CA PRO A 88 14.48 2.33 -62.80
C PRO A 88 13.32 1.30 -62.69
N LYS A 89 12.10 1.85 -62.75
CA LYS A 89 10.75 1.27 -62.77
C LYS A 89 10.40 0.62 -64.14
N PRO A 90 9.44 -0.32 -64.17
CA PRO A 90 8.46 -0.34 -65.27
C PRO A 90 7.00 -0.22 -64.79
N SER A 91 6.21 0.51 -65.58
CA SER A 91 4.73 0.59 -65.63
C SER A 91 4.25 -0.47 -66.65
N ARG A 92 3.05 -1.08 -66.70
CA ARG A 92 1.68 -0.78 -66.24
C ARG A 92 0.76 -1.99 -66.55
N ALA A 93 -0.46 -1.99 -65.97
CA ALA A 93 -1.75 -2.56 -66.45
C ALA A 93 -2.31 -3.79 -65.68
N PRO A 94 -3.64 -4.06 -65.70
CA PRO A 94 -4.60 -3.54 -64.73
C PRO A 94 -5.24 -4.60 -63.82
N SER A 95 -5.76 -4.10 -62.70
CA SER A 95 -6.64 -4.71 -61.69
C SER A 95 -7.56 -5.84 -62.17
N PRO A 96 -7.59 -6.97 -61.44
CA PRO A 96 -8.83 -7.62 -61.03
C PRO A 96 -9.23 -7.12 -59.64
N ALA A 97 -10.54 -7.03 -59.41
CA ALA A 97 -11.11 -6.64 -58.13
C ALA A 97 -10.67 -7.59 -57.00
N PRO A 98 -10.34 -7.11 -55.79
CA PRO A 98 -10.34 -7.98 -54.63
C PRO A 98 -11.79 -8.25 -54.26
N GLU A 99 -12.19 -9.51 -54.42
CA GLU A 99 -13.37 -10.06 -53.77
C GLU A 99 -13.32 -9.73 -52.27
N SER A 100 -14.45 -9.26 -51.75
CA SER A 100 -14.63 -9.00 -50.33
C SER A 100 -14.21 -10.23 -49.52
N PRO A 101 -13.29 -10.12 -48.55
CA PRO A 101 -13.20 -11.12 -47.52
C PRO A 101 -14.49 -11.04 -46.71
N SER A 102 -15.31 -12.07 -46.87
CA SER A 102 -16.41 -12.44 -45.99
C SER A 102 -16.00 -12.21 -44.54
N ALA A 103 -16.88 -11.55 -43.79
CA ALA A 103 -16.74 -11.25 -42.37
C ALA A 103 -16.17 -12.43 -41.58
N GLY A 104 -14.87 -12.41 -41.35
CA GLY A 104 -14.22 -13.16 -40.29
C GLY A 104 -14.58 -12.46 -38.99
N ALA A 105 -15.07 -13.25 -38.03
CA ALA A 105 -15.39 -12.81 -36.68
C ALA A 105 -14.34 -11.81 -36.18
N GLY A 106 -14.80 -10.61 -35.80
CA GLY A 106 -13.95 -9.56 -35.30
C GLY A 106 -13.05 -10.11 -34.20
N GLU A 107 -11.74 -10.07 -34.46
CA GLU A 107 -10.74 -10.27 -33.44
C GLU A 107 -10.95 -9.13 -32.44
N SER A 108 -11.65 -9.44 -31.35
CA SER A 108 -11.94 -8.48 -30.27
C SER A 108 -10.63 -7.83 -29.88
N ALA A 109 -10.57 -6.50 -29.94
CA ALA A 109 -9.44 -5.75 -29.43
C ALA A 109 -9.07 -6.28 -28.02
N PRO A 110 -7.78 -6.46 -27.70
CA PRO A 110 -7.37 -7.01 -26.43
C PRO A 110 -8.00 -6.19 -25.30
N ALA A 111 -8.66 -6.87 -24.36
CA ALA A 111 -9.33 -6.23 -23.25
C ALA A 111 -8.30 -5.46 -22.42
N VAL A 112 -8.60 -4.20 -22.07
CA VAL A 112 -7.70 -3.36 -21.27
C VAL A 112 -7.44 -3.92 -19.87
N LEU A 113 -8.33 -4.79 -19.38
CA LEU A 113 -8.16 -5.64 -18.20
C LEU A 113 -8.31 -7.11 -18.61
N ASP A 114 -7.22 -7.71 -19.08
CA ASP A 114 -7.10 -9.13 -19.42
C ASP A 114 -6.79 -10.02 -18.20
N GLY A 115 -6.27 -9.41 -17.13
CA GLY A 115 -5.94 -10.06 -15.87
C GLY A 115 -7.13 -10.41 -14.97
N THR A 116 -6.80 -10.86 -13.75
CA THR A 116 -7.79 -11.21 -12.71
C THR A 116 -7.97 -10.07 -11.72
N ARG A 117 -9.21 -9.63 -11.56
CA ARG A 117 -9.64 -8.71 -10.49
C ARG A 117 -10.15 -9.51 -9.31
N TYR A 118 -9.72 -9.16 -8.11
CA TYR A 118 -10.13 -9.81 -6.89
C TYR A 118 -11.01 -8.88 -6.05
N TYR A 119 -12.23 -9.31 -5.76
CA TYR A 119 -13.16 -8.56 -4.92
C TYR A 119 -13.43 -9.28 -3.62
N LEU A 120 -13.66 -8.50 -2.57
CA LEU A 120 -14.04 -8.97 -1.26
C LEU A 120 -15.47 -8.53 -0.92
N GLU A 121 -16.30 -9.54 -0.69
CA GLU A 121 -17.63 -9.43 -0.10
C GLU A 121 -17.61 -10.09 1.29
N PHE A 122 -18.28 -9.47 2.25
CA PHE A 122 -18.58 -10.13 3.52
C PHE A 122 -20.09 -10.39 3.61
N THR A 123 -20.43 -11.64 3.87
CA THR A 123 -21.75 -12.02 4.36
C THR A 123 -21.71 -12.15 5.87
N GLY A 124 -22.86 -12.28 6.53
CA GLY A 124 -22.91 -12.43 7.99
C GLY A 124 -22.09 -13.60 8.55
N SER A 125 -21.73 -14.60 7.72
CA SER A 125 -20.99 -15.79 8.16
C SER A 125 -19.76 -16.13 7.31
N GLU A 126 -19.55 -15.47 6.16
CA GLU A 126 -18.53 -15.85 5.18
C GLU A 126 -17.85 -14.63 4.57
N ALA A 127 -16.56 -14.79 4.24
CA ALA A 127 -15.85 -13.94 3.33
C ALA A 127 -15.88 -14.58 1.95
N ARG A 128 -16.30 -13.82 0.95
CA ARG A 128 -16.34 -14.23 -0.43
C ARG A 128 -15.30 -13.47 -1.22
N ILE A 129 -14.39 -14.22 -1.82
CA ILE A 129 -13.38 -13.70 -2.74
C ILE A 129 -13.86 -13.98 -4.16
N HIS A 130 -14.25 -12.94 -4.87
CA HIS A 130 -14.66 -13.05 -6.27
C HIS A 130 -13.44 -12.85 -7.17
N LEU A 131 -13.21 -13.78 -8.09
CA LEU A 131 -12.15 -13.72 -9.09
C LEU A 131 -12.81 -13.44 -10.44
N VAL A 132 -12.58 -12.25 -10.98
CA VAL A 132 -13.25 -11.76 -12.18
C VAL A 132 -12.22 -11.49 -13.27
N ARG A 133 -12.31 -12.24 -14.37
CA ARG A 133 -11.47 -12.12 -15.57
C ARG A 133 -12.34 -12.23 -16.83
N PRO A 134 -11.84 -11.90 -18.04
CA PRO A 134 -12.63 -11.99 -19.26
C PRO A 134 -13.27 -13.38 -19.42
N GLY A 135 -14.60 -13.41 -19.55
CA GLY A 135 -15.39 -14.63 -19.76
C GLY A 135 -15.48 -15.60 -18.57
N ARG A 136 -14.90 -15.28 -17.40
CA ARG A 136 -14.91 -16.20 -16.25
C ARG A 136 -15.02 -15.45 -14.92
N HIS A 137 -15.95 -15.93 -14.10
CA HIS A 137 -16.17 -15.46 -12.73
C HIS A 137 -16.20 -16.67 -11.78
N GLU A 138 -15.35 -16.64 -10.77
CA GLU A 138 -15.29 -17.65 -9.71
C GLU A 138 -15.47 -16.99 -8.34
N VAL A 139 -15.97 -17.75 -7.36
CA VAL A 139 -16.13 -17.28 -5.99
C VAL A 139 -15.55 -18.32 -5.04
N ASN A 140 -14.58 -17.90 -4.24
CA ASN A 140 -14.03 -18.71 -3.16
C ASN A 140 -14.61 -18.22 -1.83
N MET A 141 -15.00 -19.17 -0.98
CA MET A 141 -15.67 -18.87 0.29
C MET A 141 -14.78 -19.28 1.45
N LEU A 142 -14.62 -18.38 2.42
CA LEU A 142 -13.97 -18.68 3.69
C LEU A 142 -14.94 -18.41 4.84
N PRO A 143 -15.07 -19.34 5.80
CA PRO A 143 -15.91 -19.10 6.97
C PRO A 143 -15.31 -17.98 7.83
N LEU A 144 -16.12 -16.96 8.15
CA LEU A 144 -15.73 -15.90 9.08
C LEU A 144 -16.03 -16.30 10.54
N GLY A 145 -17.14 -17.01 10.77
CA GLY A 145 -17.69 -17.14 12.12
C GLY A 145 -17.95 -15.76 12.74
N ASN A 146 -17.53 -15.56 13.99
CA ASN A 146 -17.62 -14.28 14.71
C ASN A 146 -16.28 -13.51 14.70
N ASP A 147 -15.38 -13.79 13.75
CA ASP A 147 -14.03 -13.25 13.70
C ASP A 147 -13.98 -11.88 13.01
N THR A 148 -14.07 -10.81 13.79
CA THR A 148 -13.94 -9.43 13.30
C THR A 148 -12.52 -9.11 12.81
N CYS A 149 -11.51 -9.79 13.35
CA CYS A 149 -10.12 -9.60 12.94
C CYS A 149 -9.90 -10.10 11.51
N MET A 150 -10.49 -11.24 11.16
CA MET A 150 -10.46 -11.77 9.81
C MET A 150 -11.11 -10.80 8.81
N ALA A 151 -12.27 -10.23 9.17
CA ALA A 151 -12.96 -9.28 8.30
C ALA A 151 -12.10 -8.03 8.01
N ASN A 152 -11.35 -7.54 8.99
CA ASN A 152 -10.55 -6.34 8.81
C ASN A 152 -9.22 -6.59 8.10
N SER A 153 -8.55 -7.69 8.43
CA SER A 153 -7.16 -7.93 8.02
C SER A 153 -6.99 -8.56 6.64
N MET A 154 -8.04 -9.16 6.07
CA MET A 154 -7.94 -10.00 4.88
C MET A 154 -7.38 -9.28 3.64
N THR A 155 -6.40 -9.88 2.97
CA THR A 155 -5.71 -9.27 1.84
C THR A 155 -5.17 -10.32 0.87
N ILE A 156 -4.94 -9.93 -0.38
CA ILE A 156 -4.41 -10.77 -1.45
C ILE A 156 -3.03 -10.24 -1.86
N SER A 157 -2.07 -11.13 -2.04
CA SER A 157 -0.74 -10.74 -2.50
C SER A 157 -0.82 -10.09 -3.89
N PRO A 158 0.01 -9.08 -4.20
CA PRO A 158 0.01 -8.41 -5.50
C PRO A 158 0.20 -9.34 -6.71
N ASP A 159 0.80 -10.52 -6.51
CA ASP A 159 0.98 -11.55 -7.54
C ASP A 159 -0.17 -12.58 -7.61
N GLY A 160 -1.22 -12.41 -6.81
CA GLY A 160 -2.41 -13.27 -6.78
C GLY A 160 -2.19 -14.68 -6.27
N LYS A 161 -1.03 -14.98 -5.66
CA LYS A 161 -0.72 -16.36 -5.22
C LYS A 161 -1.21 -16.67 -3.81
N ARG A 162 -1.33 -15.66 -2.94
CA ARG A 162 -1.56 -15.86 -1.51
C ARG A 162 -2.71 -15.01 -1.01
N LEU A 163 -3.53 -15.62 -0.16
CA LEU A 163 -4.45 -14.92 0.73
C LEU A 163 -3.81 -14.87 2.11
N ALA A 164 -3.98 -13.76 2.83
CA ALA A 164 -3.54 -13.62 4.21
C ALA A 164 -4.58 -12.89 5.07
N TRP A 165 -4.72 -13.30 6.33
CA TRP A 165 -5.61 -12.69 7.32
C TRP A 165 -5.16 -13.06 8.74
N VAL A 166 -5.65 -12.31 9.72
CA VAL A 166 -5.55 -12.64 11.14
C VAL A 166 -6.78 -13.43 11.54
N LYS A 167 -6.58 -14.63 12.09
CA LYS A 167 -7.62 -15.56 12.53
C LYS A 167 -7.67 -15.64 14.05
N ASP A 168 -8.83 -15.98 14.59
CA ASP A 168 -9.10 -16.29 15.99
C ASP A 168 -8.74 -15.11 16.92
N GLY A 169 -8.85 -13.87 16.43
CA GLY A 169 -8.72 -12.69 17.27
C GLY A 169 -10.00 -12.49 18.07
N SER A 170 -9.89 -12.35 19.39
CA SER A 170 -11.08 -12.24 20.24
C SER A 170 -11.61 -10.80 20.24
N THR A 171 -12.91 -10.63 20.52
CA THR A 171 -13.53 -9.31 20.69
C THR A 171 -12.92 -8.47 21.81
N THR A 172 -12.17 -9.12 22.73
CA THR A 172 -11.43 -8.51 23.84
C THR A 172 -9.91 -8.49 23.62
N GLY A 173 -9.43 -9.26 22.64
CA GLY A 173 -8.03 -9.54 22.38
C GLY A 173 -7.69 -9.03 21.00
N TRP A 174 -7.02 -7.88 20.98
CA TRP A 174 -6.59 -7.17 19.77
C TRP A 174 -5.59 -7.94 18.90
N SER A 175 -5.38 -9.25 19.12
CA SER A 175 -4.41 -10.06 18.42
C SER A 175 -4.90 -11.49 18.19
N GLY A 176 -4.53 -12.07 17.05
CA GLY A 176 -4.80 -13.46 16.69
C GLY A 176 -3.59 -14.14 16.04
N ALA A 177 -3.87 -15.16 15.22
CA ALA A 177 -2.89 -15.88 14.43
C ALA A 177 -2.89 -15.34 12.99
N LEU A 178 -1.73 -14.92 12.48
CA LEU A 178 -1.56 -14.63 11.06
C LEU A 178 -1.57 -15.95 10.29
N VAL A 179 -2.53 -16.07 9.38
CA VAL A 179 -2.75 -17.24 8.52
C VAL A 179 -2.51 -16.85 7.07
N THR A 180 -1.99 -17.79 6.28
CA THR A 180 -1.93 -17.68 4.83
C THR A 180 -2.45 -18.94 4.15
N SER A 181 -3.00 -18.78 2.95
CA SER A 181 -3.50 -19.86 2.11
C SER A 181 -3.27 -19.56 0.62
N ARG A 182 -3.61 -20.53 -0.23
CA ARG A 182 -3.92 -20.24 -1.64
C ARG A 182 -5.21 -19.41 -1.74
N ILE A 183 -5.45 -18.79 -2.89
CA ILE A 183 -6.64 -17.96 -3.10
C ILE A 183 -7.95 -18.75 -3.01
N ASP A 184 -7.92 -20.05 -3.31
CA ASP A 184 -9.04 -20.99 -3.11
C ASP A 184 -9.29 -21.37 -1.64
N GLY A 185 -8.54 -20.77 -0.71
CA GLY A 185 -8.63 -21.09 0.72
C GLY A 185 -7.94 -22.40 1.10
N THR A 186 -7.37 -23.15 0.16
CA THR A 186 -6.66 -24.41 0.44
C THR A 186 -5.24 -24.16 0.93
N ARG A 187 -4.63 -25.20 1.51
CA ARG A 187 -3.26 -25.16 2.08
C ARG A 187 -3.07 -24.05 3.11
N GLN A 188 -4.08 -23.84 3.94
CA GLN A 188 -3.99 -22.89 5.05
C GLN A 188 -2.88 -23.30 6.00
N ARG A 189 -2.14 -22.32 6.49
CA ARG A 189 -1.16 -22.52 7.56
C ARG A 189 -1.03 -21.28 8.42
N THR A 190 -0.78 -21.49 9.71
CA THR A 190 -0.40 -20.42 10.62
C THR A 190 1.06 -20.02 10.37
N VAL A 191 1.28 -18.72 10.20
CA VAL A 191 2.59 -18.10 9.93
C VAL A 191 3.17 -17.54 11.22
N ALA A 192 2.37 -16.84 12.01
CA ALA A 192 2.77 -16.23 13.27
C ALA A 192 1.57 -16.10 14.22
N THR A 193 1.84 -15.92 15.52
CA THR A 193 0.82 -15.69 16.56
C THR A 193 1.07 -14.40 17.32
N GLY A 194 0.01 -13.89 17.96
CA GLY A 194 0.03 -12.61 18.67
C GLY A 194 0.07 -11.40 17.72
N ILE A 195 -0.50 -11.56 16.52
CA ILE A 195 -0.54 -10.52 15.49
C ILE A 195 -1.79 -9.68 15.67
N SER A 196 -1.60 -8.37 15.74
CA SER A 196 -2.64 -7.37 15.91
C SER A 196 -3.69 -7.45 14.80
N CYS A 197 -4.94 -7.22 15.14
CA CYS A 197 -6.05 -7.20 14.18
C CYS A 197 -6.14 -5.89 13.36
N LEU A 198 -5.28 -4.91 13.66
CA LEU A 198 -5.10 -3.64 12.93
C LEU A 198 -6.32 -2.70 12.89
N GLY A 199 -7.34 -2.96 13.71
CA GLY A 199 -8.55 -2.14 13.74
C GLY A 199 -9.20 -2.10 12.36
N SER A 200 -9.34 -0.91 11.78
CA SER A 200 -10.00 -0.66 10.48
C SER A 200 -9.15 -0.95 9.24
N ARG A 201 -7.98 -1.60 9.36
CA ARG A 201 -7.01 -1.73 8.25
C ARG A 201 -6.77 -3.18 7.84
N ALA A 202 -6.61 -3.37 6.53
CA ALA A 202 -6.10 -4.61 5.96
C ALA A 202 -4.60 -4.77 6.23
N LEU A 203 -4.13 -6.02 6.23
CA LEU A 203 -2.69 -6.33 6.20
C LEU A 203 -2.07 -5.82 4.89
N VAL A 204 -0.82 -5.38 4.96
CA VAL A 204 -0.13 -4.74 3.83
C VAL A 204 1.02 -5.62 3.35
N TRP A 205 1.00 -5.96 2.07
CA TRP A 205 2.07 -6.70 1.42
C TRP A 205 3.23 -5.79 1.02
N LYS A 206 4.46 -6.31 1.09
CA LYS A 206 5.64 -5.79 0.39
C LYS A 206 6.00 -6.80 -0.70
N GLY A 207 5.54 -6.57 -1.92
CA GLY A 207 5.64 -7.55 -3.01
C GLY A 207 4.81 -8.82 -2.71
N GLY A 208 5.18 -9.96 -3.30
CA GLY A 208 4.39 -11.20 -3.20
C GLY A 208 4.64 -12.08 -1.96
N ASP A 209 5.73 -11.85 -1.22
CA ASP A 209 6.21 -12.81 -0.20
C ASP A 209 6.43 -12.22 1.20
N LEU A 210 6.45 -10.90 1.34
CA LEU A 210 6.58 -10.24 2.65
C LEU A 210 5.28 -9.57 3.03
N LEU A 211 4.88 -9.71 4.28
CA LEU A 211 3.69 -9.07 4.83
C LEU A 211 4.06 -8.27 6.07
N MET A 212 3.64 -7.01 6.11
CA MET A 212 3.72 -6.22 7.32
C MET A 212 2.62 -6.67 8.28
N ALA A 213 3.00 -6.87 9.54
CA ALA A 213 2.12 -7.25 10.63
C ALA A 213 2.60 -6.59 11.93
N GLN A 214 1.71 -6.26 12.86
CA GLN A 214 2.10 -5.81 14.20
C GLN A 214 2.03 -6.94 15.23
N LYS A 215 3.12 -7.14 15.97
CA LYS A 215 3.20 -8.04 17.12
C LYS A 215 3.42 -7.23 18.39
N GLY A 216 2.40 -7.18 19.26
CA GLY A 216 2.40 -6.26 20.39
C GLY A 216 2.44 -4.81 19.91
N LYS A 217 3.50 -4.06 20.26
CA LYS A 217 3.70 -2.67 19.81
C LYS A 217 4.71 -2.52 18.67
N VAL A 218 5.18 -3.63 18.13
CA VAL A 218 6.27 -3.65 17.14
C VAL A 218 5.69 -4.09 15.81
N SER A 219 5.86 -3.28 14.77
CA SER A 219 5.58 -3.74 13.40
C SER A 219 6.76 -4.58 12.91
N VAL A 220 6.46 -5.66 12.21
CA VAL A 220 7.44 -6.60 11.66
C VAL A 220 7.06 -6.95 10.23
N LEU A 221 8.06 -7.01 9.35
CA LEU A 221 7.90 -7.71 8.08
C LEU A 221 8.06 -9.21 8.35
N VAL A 222 7.08 -9.99 7.91
CA VAL A 222 7.06 -11.44 8.02
C VAL A 222 7.27 -12.04 6.64
N ASP A 223 8.26 -12.92 6.52
CA ASP A 223 8.41 -13.79 5.36
C ASP A 223 7.30 -14.84 5.36
N MET A 224 6.41 -14.74 4.38
CA MET A 224 5.22 -15.57 4.25
C MET A 224 5.50 -16.96 3.68
N ALA A 225 6.75 -17.27 3.32
CA ALA A 225 7.23 -18.62 3.04
C ALA A 225 7.92 -19.22 4.28
N ALA A 226 8.86 -18.50 4.90
CA ALA A 226 9.62 -18.99 6.06
C ALA A 226 8.83 -18.97 7.38
N GLY A 227 7.80 -18.12 7.48
CA GLY A 227 7.06 -17.88 8.73
C GLY A 227 7.89 -17.19 9.81
N LYS A 228 8.83 -16.33 9.40
CA LYS A 228 9.77 -15.67 10.30
C LYS A 228 9.76 -14.16 10.08
N PRO A 229 9.92 -13.36 11.14
CA PRO A 229 10.25 -11.96 10.99
C PRO A 229 11.56 -11.82 10.20
N VAL A 230 11.60 -10.87 9.27
CA VAL A 230 12.82 -10.48 8.59
C VAL A 230 13.30 -9.13 9.12
N ASN A 231 14.61 -8.91 9.10
CA ASN A 231 15.18 -7.62 9.46
C ASN A 231 14.70 -6.57 8.46
N GLY A 232 14.22 -5.45 8.98
CA GLY A 232 13.68 -4.33 8.22
C GLY A 232 13.22 -3.23 9.16
N ASP A 233 12.83 -2.09 8.61
CA ASP A 233 12.30 -0.98 9.40
C ASP A 233 10.95 -1.37 10.06
N PRO A 234 10.90 -1.45 11.40
CA PRO A 234 9.72 -1.89 12.14
C PRO A 234 8.70 -0.76 12.37
N GLY A 235 8.84 0.40 11.69
CA GLY A 235 8.05 1.59 12.00
C GLY A 235 6.53 1.42 11.86
N GLN A 236 5.77 2.51 11.98
CA GLN A 236 4.32 2.44 12.19
C GLN A 236 3.57 1.72 11.05
N GLU A 237 3.01 0.54 11.31
CA GLU A 237 2.26 -0.24 10.31
C GLU A 237 1.04 0.52 9.79
N THR A 238 0.37 1.28 10.65
CA THR A 238 -0.93 1.89 10.35
C THR A 238 -0.88 3.00 9.30
N ASP A 239 0.31 3.47 8.93
CA ASP A 239 0.48 4.52 7.91
C ASP A 239 1.40 4.08 6.78
N ARG A 240 1.61 2.77 6.61
CA ARG A 240 2.46 2.19 5.55
C ARG A 240 1.64 1.60 4.41
N CYS A 241 2.15 1.81 3.20
CA CYS A 241 1.63 1.21 1.98
C CYS A 241 2.80 0.99 1.01
N TRP A 242 3.00 -0.24 0.54
CA TRP A 242 3.98 -0.50 -0.52
C TRP A 242 3.33 -0.42 -1.89
N SER A 243 4.14 -0.04 -2.87
CA SER A 243 3.91 -0.33 -4.27
C SER A 243 3.76 -1.84 -4.50
N PRO A 244 3.02 -2.25 -5.54
CA PRO A 244 2.69 -3.67 -5.75
C PRO A 244 3.92 -4.57 -5.98
N ASP A 245 5.04 -4.03 -6.47
CA ASP A 245 6.31 -4.76 -6.60
C ASP A 245 7.15 -4.77 -5.31
N GLY A 246 6.71 -4.04 -4.28
CA GLY A 246 7.35 -4.00 -2.97
C GLY A 246 8.60 -3.12 -2.89
N LYS A 247 8.86 -2.26 -3.87
CA LYS A 247 10.02 -1.34 -3.88
C LYS A 247 9.73 -0.07 -3.10
N TRP A 248 8.79 0.73 -3.61
CA TRP A 248 8.41 2.00 -3.00
C TRP A 248 7.52 1.83 -1.79
N LEU A 249 7.85 2.52 -0.70
CA LEU A 249 7.08 2.59 0.53
C LEU A 249 6.55 4.00 0.76
N ALA A 250 5.23 4.18 0.73
CA ALA A 250 4.59 5.36 1.30
C ALA A 250 4.45 5.19 2.82
N SER A 251 4.92 6.17 3.58
CA SER A 251 4.89 6.16 5.05
C SER A 251 4.67 7.58 5.61
N LEU A 252 4.25 7.65 6.88
CA LEU A 252 4.33 8.84 7.70
C LEU A 252 5.60 8.77 8.54
N ASP A 253 6.49 9.75 8.39
CA ASP A 253 7.61 9.90 9.31
C ASP A 253 7.10 10.39 10.67
N ALA A 254 7.33 9.60 11.71
CA ALA A 254 6.83 9.90 13.06
C ALA A 254 7.58 11.07 13.72
N GLU A 255 8.80 11.38 13.27
CA GLU A 255 9.59 12.48 13.83
C GLU A 255 9.19 13.83 13.23
N SER A 256 9.16 13.94 11.90
CA SER A 256 8.77 15.17 11.21
C SER A 256 7.27 15.35 11.03
N GLY A 257 6.48 14.28 11.15
CA GLY A 257 5.06 14.27 10.80
C GLY A 257 4.80 14.40 9.30
N GLN A 258 5.83 14.25 8.44
CA GLN A 258 5.71 14.38 7.00
C GLN A 258 5.41 13.03 6.33
N HIS A 259 4.54 13.05 5.33
CA HIS A 259 4.34 11.90 4.47
C HIS A 259 5.47 11.82 3.44
N GLN A 260 5.92 10.61 3.17
CA GLN A 260 7.05 10.36 2.28
C GLN A 260 6.89 9.06 1.50
N VAL A 261 7.49 9.02 0.31
CA VAL A 261 7.68 7.80 -0.49
C VAL A 261 9.17 7.52 -0.61
N THR A 262 9.59 6.31 -0.22
CA THR A 262 11.01 5.93 -0.17
C THR A 262 11.29 4.63 -0.91
N ASP A 263 12.46 4.56 -1.56
CA ASP A 263 13.06 3.36 -2.13
C ASP A 263 14.57 3.59 -2.31
N GLU A 264 15.42 2.60 -2.03
CA GLU A 264 16.87 2.61 -2.28
C GLU A 264 17.60 3.97 -2.16
N GLY A 265 17.40 4.69 -1.05
CA GLY A 265 18.06 5.99 -0.80
C GLY A 265 17.40 7.20 -1.48
N VAL A 266 16.36 7.00 -2.28
CA VAL A 266 15.47 8.03 -2.78
C VAL A 266 14.38 8.30 -1.73
N LEU A 267 14.14 9.59 -1.46
CA LEU A 267 13.09 10.06 -0.58
C LEU A 267 12.32 11.20 -1.24
N ARG A 268 10.99 11.06 -1.29
CA ARG A 268 10.07 12.06 -1.85
C ARG A 268 9.07 12.45 -0.77
N GLN A 269 9.20 13.65 -0.23
CA GLN A 269 8.20 14.18 0.70
C GLN A 269 7.01 14.74 -0.05
N TYR A 270 5.81 14.51 0.48
CA TYR A 270 4.60 15.06 -0.09
C TYR A 270 3.63 15.45 1.03
N THR A 271 2.73 16.37 0.70
CA THR A 271 1.68 16.82 1.61
C THR A 271 0.36 16.77 0.85
N TYR A 272 -0.70 16.43 1.57
CA TYR A 272 -2.05 16.57 1.08
C TYR A 272 -2.89 17.27 2.14
N THR A 273 -3.52 18.37 1.73
CA THR A 273 -4.46 19.12 2.54
C THR A 273 -5.86 18.86 2.00
N PRO A 274 -6.64 17.97 2.64
CA PRO A 274 -8.00 17.72 2.18
C PRO A 274 -8.89 18.96 2.34
N PRO A 275 -9.97 19.08 1.55
CA PRO A 275 -10.99 20.08 1.77
C PRO A 275 -11.55 20.01 3.20
N ALA A 276 -11.65 21.15 3.89
CA ALA A 276 -12.01 21.20 5.32
C ALA A 276 -13.36 20.55 5.62
N ALA A 277 -14.36 20.77 4.76
CA ALA A 277 -15.69 20.18 4.90
C ALA A 277 -15.70 18.65 4.79
N GLU A 278 -14.77 18.06 4.03
CA GLU A 278 -14.67 16.60 3.91
C GLU A 278 -13.84 15.98 5.03
N ALA A 279 -12.90 16.74 5.59
CA ALA A 279 -12.04 16.33 6.69
C ALA A 279 -12.74 16.41 8.06
N GLU A 280 -13.88 17.10 8.16
CA GLU A 280 -14.64 17.20 9.41
C GLU A 280 -15.03 15.81 9.94
N GLY A 281 -14.70 15.55 11.20
CA GLY A 281 -14.96 14.26 11.85
C GLY A 281 -14.07 13.10 11.38
N ARG A 282 -13.01 13.36 10.61
CA ARG A 282 -12.04 12.35 10.17
C ARG A 282 -10.77 12.36 11.02
N ASP A 283 -10.16 11.19 11.23
CA ASP A 283 -8.87 11.04 11.92
C ASP A 283 -7.68 11.20 10.95
N GLY A 284 -7.80 12.14 10.01
CA GLY A 284 -6.84 12.35 8.93
C GLY A 284 -6.92 11.31 7.80
N TRP A 285 -5.85 11.24 7.00
CA TRP A 285 -5.76 10.41 5.80
C TRP A 285 -4.48 9.55 5.81
N ALA A 286 -4.45 8.52 4.98
CA ALA A 286 -3.31 7.62 4.81
C ALA A 286 -3.16 7.20 3.34
N ALA A 287 -1.96 6.77 2.98
CA ALA A 287 -1.72 6.10 1.70
C ALA A 287 -2.50 4.78 1.62
N ARG A 288 -3.07 4.50 0.44
CA ARG A 288 -3.89 3.32 0.13
C ARG A 288 -3.33 2.50 -1.02
N SER A 289 -2.62 3.13 -1.95
CA SER A 289 -1.87 2.46 -3.02
C SER A 289 -0.73 3.37 -3.47
N VAL A 290 0.36 2.79 -3.99
CA VAL A 290 1.53 3.51 -4.48
C VAL A 290 1.87 3.00 -5.89
N SER A 291 2.14 3.92 -6.82
CA SER A 291 2.57 3.53 -8.17
C SER A 291 3.92 2.83 -8.16
N ILE A 292 4.17 1.99 -9.18
CA ILE A 292 5.38 1.15 -9.24
C ILE A 292 6.69 1.96 -9.40
N ASP A 293 6.58 3.23 -9.77
CA ASP A 293 7.68 4.19 -9.86
C ASP A 293 7.73 5.17 -8.65
N GLY A 294 6.86 4.96 -7.66
CA GLY A 294 6.72 5.78 -6.45
C GLY A 294 6.34 7.23 -6.72
N ARG A 295 5.91 7.58 -7.94
CA ARG A 295 5.57 8.96 -8.33
C ARG A 295 4.20 9.38 -7.83
N TYR A 296 3.30 8.43 -7.63
CA TYR A 296 1.91 8.69 -7.30
C TYR A 296 1.47 7.86 -6.10
N VAL A 297 0.69 8.51 -5.23
CA VAL A 297 0.09 7.87 -4.04
C VAL A 297 -1.40 8.11 -4.07
N ALA A 298 -2.18 7.03 -4.01
CA ALA A 298 -3.61 7.10 -3.76
C ALA A 298 -3.82 7.27 -2.25
N VAL A 299 -4.63 8.24 -1.86
CA VAL A 299 -4.91 8.57 -0.45
C VAL A 299 -6.36 8.35 -0.09
N GLY A 300 -6.60 7.99 1.16
CA GLY A 300 -7.93 7.69 1.71
C GLY A 300 -8.03 8.01 3.19
N TRP A 301 -9.25 8.18 3.70
CA TRP A 301 -9.49 8.52 5.10
C TRP A 301 -9.02 7.41 6.03
N LYS A 302 -8.44 7.75 7.19
CA LYS A 302 -8.25 6.78 8.26
C LYS A 302 -9.62 6.40 8.83
N GLY A 303 -9.83 5.12 9.12
CA GLY A 303 -11.09 4.65 9.71
C GLY A 303 -11.17 5.07 11.18
N THR A 304 -12.28 5.70 11.57
CA THR A 304 -12.55 6.20 12.93
C THR A 304 -13.24 5.18 13.81
N ASP A 305 -13.73 4.10 13.22
CA ASP A 305 -14.43 3.00 13.86
C ASP A 305 -13.72 1.67 13.52
N PRO A 306 -14.01 0.55 14.20
CA PRO A 306 -13.28 -0.70 13.98
C PRO A 306 -13.59 -1.38 12.64
N SER A 307 -14.53 -0.87 11.84
CA SER A 307 -14.82 -1.44 10.53
C SER A 307 -13.75 -1.11 9.51
N ARG A 308 -13.49 -2.08 8.63
CA ARG A 308 -12.51 -1.96 7.57
C ARG A 308 -12.77 -0.77 6.64
N ALA A 309 -11.77 0.09 6.50
CA ALA A 309 -11.76 1.23 5.58
C ALA A 309 -10.64 1.08 4.54
N ASP A 310 -11.00 0.70 3.32
CA ASP A 310 -10.06 0.54 2.18
C ASP A 310 -10.12 1.70 1.18
N SER A 311 -11.13 2.56 1.29
CA SER A 311 -11.44 3.55 0.27
C SER A 311 -10.32 4.57 0.09
N SER A 312 -10.12 4.99 -1.15
CA SER A 312 -9.30 6.14 -1.53
C SER A 312 -10.10 7.07 -2.42
N PHE A 313 -9.76 8.35 -2.42
CA PHE A 313 -10.53 9.40 -3.11
C PHE A 313 -9.68 10.34 -3.96
N ALA A 314 -8.36 10.37 -3.78
CA ALA A 314 -7.45 11.25 -4.53
C ALA A 314 -6.13 10.55 -4.83
N VAL A 315 -5.44 11.04 -5.86
CA VAL A 315 -4.05 10.70 -6.16
C VAL A 315 -3.18 11.94 -5.98
N ILE A 316 -2.05 11.78 -5.31
CA ILE A 316 -1.05 12.82 -5.09
C ILE A 316 0.18 12.52 -5.93
N ASP A 317 0.64 13.50 -6.69
CA ASP A 317 1.96 13.49 -7.31
C ASP A 317 3.01 13.81 -6.24
N THR A 318 3.89 12.84 -5.95
CA THR A 318 4.82 12.92 -4.82
C THR A 318 5.97 13.90 -5.03
N ALA A 319 6.23 14.34 -6.26
CA ALA A 319 7.30 15.31 -6.50
C ALA A 319 6.80 16.75 -6.46
N THR A 320 5.51 16.96 -6.75
CA THR A 320 4.90 18.30 -6.73
C THR A 320 4.01 18.54 -5.51
N GLY A 321 3.58 17.48 -4.82
CA GLY A 321 2.59 17.53 -3.75
C GLY A 321 1.16 17.85 -4.24
N LYS A 322 0.93 17.90 -5.56
CA LYS A 322 -0.37 18.28 -6.12
C LYS A 322 -1.29 17.08 -6.28
N VAL A 323 -2.58 17.34 -6.12
CA VAL A 323 -3.62 16.37 -6.49
C VAL A 323 -3.65 16.22 -8.01
N VAL A 324 -3.70 14.98 -8.48
CA VAL A 324 -3.83 14.65 -9.90
C VAL A 324 -5.31 14.67 -10.29
N ASP A 325 -5.63 15.34 -11.39
CA ASP A 325 -6.97 15.32 -11.98
C ASP A 325 -7.24 13.96 -12.64
N LEU A 326 -8.11 13.16 -12.04
CA LEU A 326 -8.48 11.84 -12.57
C LEU A 326 -9.64 11.96 -13.56
N PRO A 327 -9.51 11.47 -14.80
CA PRO A 327 -10.62 11.50 -15.76
C PRO A 327 -11.72 10.51 -15.35
N GLY A 328 -12.95 10.81 -15.78
CA GLY A 328 -14.15 10.01 -15.53
C GLY A 328 -15.17 10.72 -14.63
N THR A 329 -16.37 10.16 -14.55
CA THR A 329 -17.50 10.67 -13.75
C THR A 329 -17.90 9.66 -12.69
N GLY A 330 -18.57 10.12 -11.64
CA GLY A 330 -19.05 9.26 -10.55
C GLY A 330 -18.14 9.30 -9.33
N LYS A 331 -18.63 8.74 -8.22
CA LYS A 331 -17.92 8.82 -6.94
C LYS A 331 -16.78 7.80 -6.93
N VAL A 332 -15.56 8.29 -6.70
CA VAL A 332 -14.39 7.42 -6.50
C VAL A 332 -14.56 6.64 -5.19
N ARG A 333 -14.44 5.32 -5.29
CA ARG A 333 -14.51 4.40 -4.14
C ARG A 333 -13.15 3.84 -3.76
N SER A 334 -12.34 3.49 -4.76
CA SER A 334 -11.00 2.95 -4.61
C SER A 334 -10.15 3.29 -5.83
N ILE A 335 -8.85 3.43 -5.62
CA ILE A 335 -7.83 3.69 -6.62
C ILE A 335 -6.69 2.70 -6.34
N LEU A 336 -6.42 1.84 -7.31
CA LEU A 336 -5.42 0.78 -7.22
C LEU A 336 -4.35 0.99 -8.30
N PHE A 337 -3.10 1.13 -7.88
CA PHE A 337 -1.96 0.99 -8.78
C PHE A 337 -1.57 -0.49 -8.92
N THR A 338 -1.15 -0.86 -10.13
CA THR A 338 -1.03 -2.25 -10.56
C THR A 338 0.39 -2.58 -11.01
N LEU A 339 0.74 -3.87 -11.05
CA LEU A 339 2.09 -4.34 -11.42
C LEU A 339 2.49 -3.99 -12.87
N ASP A 340 1.51 -3.86 -13.76
CA ASP A 340 1.69 -3.48 -15.17
C ASP A 340 1.64 -1.95 -15.39
N GLY A 341 1.75 -1.16 -14.31
CA GLY A 341 1.89 0.30 -14.37
C GLY A 341 0.59 1.04 -14.68
N LYS A 342 -0.57 0.39 -14.60
CA LYS A 342 -1.88 1.02 -14.74
C LYS A 342 -2.39 1.56 -13.40
N ALA A 343 -3.32 2.50 -13.47
CA ALA A 343 -4.17 2.88 -12.35
C ALA A 343 -5.62 2.47 -12.63
N ILE A 344 -6.24 1.72 -11.72
CA ILE A 344 -7.65 1.33 -11.79
C ILE A 344 -8.41 2.19 -10.79
N VAL A 345 -9.36 2.98 -11.27
CA VAL A 345 -10.24 3.81 -10.45
C VAL A 345 -11.63 3.20 -10.42
N GLN A 346 -12.02 2.64 -9.27
CA GLN A 346 -13.35 2.11 -9.05
C GLN A 346 -14.32 3.25 -8.77
N ARG A 347 -15.34 3.40 -9.62
CA ARG A 347 -16.37 4.44 -9.53
C ARG A 347 -17.74 3.82 -9.64
N ASP A 348 -18.56 3.98 -8.60
CA ASP A 348 -19.91 3.44 -8.54
C ASP A 348 -19.96 1.96 -8.96
N ASP A 349 -20.42 1.66 -10.19
CA ASP A 349 -20.54 0.33 -10.80
C ASP A 349 -19.54 0.08 -11.98
N THR A 350 -18.49 0.89 -12.08
CA THR A 350 -17.52 0.87 -13.19
C THR A 350 -16.08 0.95 -12.71
N LEU A 351 -15.15 0.49 -13.55
CA LEU A 351 -13.72 0.70 -13.42
C LEU A 351 -13.25 1.61 -14.55
N THR A 352 -12.68 2.76 -14.23
CA THR A 352 -11.91 3.53 -15.21
C THR A 352 -10.47 3.07 -15.15
N VAL A 353 -9.93 2.65 -16.29
CA VAL A 353 -8.55 2.15 -16.38
C VAL A 353 -7.70 3.22 -17.03
N LEU A 354 -6.60 3.57 -16.38
CA LEU A 354 -5.70 4.62 -16.79
C LEU A 354 -4.29 4.07 -16.99
N ASP A 355 -3.54 4.67 -17.90
CA ASP A 355 -2.10 4.45 -18.00
C ASP A 355 -1.34 5.13 -16.83
N GLY A 356 -0.02 4.94 -16.78
CA GLY A 356 0.84 5.55 -15.76
C GLY A 356 0.89 7.08 -15.76
N ASN A 357 0.35 7.73 -16.81
CA ASN A 357 0.23 9.19 -16.92
C ASN A 357 -1.22 9.67 -16.74
N PHE A 358 -2.10 8.82 -16.22
CA PHE A 358 -3.53 9.09 -16.00
C PHE A 358 -4.34 9.38 -17.28
N ARG A 359 -3.87 8.94 -18.45
CA ARG A 359 -4.70 8.94 -19.65
C ARG A 359 -5.65 7.76 -19.58
N GLN A 360 -6.94 8.02 -19.83
CA GLN A 360 -7.95 6.99 -19.83
C GLN A 360 -7.73 6.03 -21.00
N LEU A 361 -7.55 4.75 -20.68
CA LEU A 361 -7.44 3.66 -21.63
C LEU A 361 -8.83 3.10 -21.95
N ASP A 362 -9.65 2.87 -20.92
CA ASP A 362 -11.01 2.35 -21.08
C ASP A 362 -11.88 2.57 -19.82
N THR A 363 -13.18 2.33 -19.96
CA THR A 363 -14.13 2.17 -18.84
C THR A 363 -14.77 0.79 -18.92
N VAL A 364 -14.52 -0.03 -17.91
CA VAL A 364 -15.01 -1.41 -17.81
C VAL A 364 -16.19 -1.47 -16.85
N ALA A 365 -17.32 -2.03 -17.30
CA ALA A 365 -18.46 -2.26 -16.42
C ALA A 365 -18.16 -3.38 -15.41
N GLU A 366 -18.53 -3.18 -14.14
CA GLU A 366 -18.44 -4.24 -13.14
C GLU A 366 -19.63 -5.20 -13.27
N PRO A 367 -19.39 -6.53 -13.26
CA PRO A 367 -20.46 -7.51 -13.19
C PRO A 367 -21.37 -7.24 -11.99
N ALA A 368 -22.68 -7.44 -12.16
CA ALA A 368 -23.66 -7.15 -11.11
C ALA A 368 -23.34 -7.82 -9.76
N SER A 369 -22.73 -9.00 -9.79
CA SER A 369 -22.32 -9.78 -8.61
C SER A 369 -21.18 -9.15 -7.79
N VAL A 370 -20.43 -8.19 -8.34
CA VAL A 370 -19.32 -7.52 -7.64
C VAL A 370 -19.49 -6.01 -7.52
N ARG A 371 -20.61 -5.47 -8.02
CA ARG A 371 -20.97 -4.06 -7.78
C ARG A 371 -21.09 -3.81 -6.30
N GLY A 372 -20.59 -2.67 -5.84
CA GLY A 372 -20.58 -2.39 -4.40
C GLY A 372 -19.45 -3.09 -3.63
N GLN A 373 -18.77 -4.10 -4.19
CA GLN A 373 -17.76 -4.88 -3.47
C GLN A 373 -16.38 -4.21 -3.50
N ARG A 374 -15.52 -4.59 -2.55
CA ARG A 374 -14.18 -3.98 -2.40
C ARG A 374 -13.20 -4.62 -3.37
N LEU A 375 -12.63 -3.85 -4.29
CA LEU A 375 -11.51 -4.31 -5.11
C LEU A 375 -10.25 -4.43 -4.24
N LEU A 376 -9.74 -5.65 -4.06
CA LEU A 376 -8.53 -5.93 -3.26
C LEU A 376 -7.25 -5.87 -4.09
N ALA A 377 -7.28 -6.43 -5.29
CA ALA A 377 -6.10 -6.60 -6.13
C ALA A 377 -6.48 -6.76 -7.60
N TYR A 378 -5.52 -6.48 -8.47
CA TYR A 378 -5.53 -6.81 -9.89
C TYR A 378 -4.21 -7.47 -10.24
N VAL A 379 -4.28 -8.62 -10.90
CA VAL A 379 -3.12 -9.39 -11.35
C VAL A 379 -3.21 -9.49 -12.86
N PRO A 380 -2.32 -8.81 -13.61
CA PRO A 380 -2.29 -8.82 -15.06
C PRO A 380 -2.17 -10.23 -15.64
#